data_AF-A0A963XTG9-F1
#
_entry.id   AF-A0A963XTG9-F1
#
_cell.length_a   1.000
_cell.length_b   1.000
_cell.length_c   1.000
_cell.angle_alpha   90.00
_cell.angle_beta   90.00
_cell.angle_gamma   90.00
#
_symmetry.space_group_name_H-M   'P 1'
#
loop_
_entity.id
_entity.type
_entity.pdbx_description
1 polymer ?
#
loop_
_entity_poly.entity_id
_entity_poly.type
_entity_poly.pdbx_seq_one_letter_code
_entity_poly.pdbx_strand_id
1 'polypeptide(L)'
;MIDTQEMLKVTFRLLADFTPEEGNKTEICGFSRDEVPLYLMMSELARCVVTLLEDDRIPELQEVAATLERWIVDGDEDVRKAAIVGLIEDVQNANLHRTTSPEQFAHFLYPTSLTWWDKVNKFWAEGQLLD
;
A
#
# COMPACT_ATOMS: atom_id res chain seq x y z
N MET A 1 -5.48 12.28 -13.80
CA MET A 1 -4.45 12.37 -12.76
C MET A 1 -5.14 12.08 -11.45
N ILE A 2 -4.71 11.06 -10.72
CA ILE A 2 -5.26 10.72 -9.41
C ILE A 2 -4.60 11.65 -8.40
N ASP A 3 -5.40 12.35 -7.58
CA ASP A 3 -4.90 13.21 -6.51
C ASP A 3 -5.02 12.52 -5.14
N THR A 4 -4.47 13.18 -4.11
CA THR A 4 -4.49 12.66 -2.74
C THR A 4 -5.90 12.41 -2.21
N GLN A 5 -6.90 13.20 -2.62
CA GLN A 5 -8.28 13.03 -2.15
C GLN A 5 -8.91 11.75 -2.72
N GLU A 6 -8.72 11.50 -4.01
CA GLU A 6 -9.18 10.27 -4.63
C GLU A 6 -8.41 9.05 -4.10
N MET A 7 -7.11 9.17 -3.83
CA MET A 7 -6.32 8.12 -3.18
C MET A 7 -6.89 7.76 -1.81
N LEU A 8 -7.12 8.73 -0.92
CA LEU A 8 -7.71 8.51 0.40
C LEU A 8 -9.07 7.82 0.31
N LYS A 9 -9.94 8.30 -0.58
CA LYS A 9 -11.27 7.69 -0.80
C LYS A 9 -11.17 6.22 -1.21
N VAL A 10 -10.27 5.90 -2.14
CA VAL A 10 -10.05 4.52 -2.57
C VAL A 10 -9.46 3.68 -1.44
N THR A 11 -8.50 4.21 -0.67
CA THR A 11 -7.94 3.47 0.47
C THR A 11 -8.98 3.16 1.53
N PHE A 12 -9.84 4.13 1.88
CA PHE A 12 -10.95 3.88 2.81
C PHE A 12 -11.90 2.79 2.33
N ARG A 13 -12.19 2.76 1.01
CA ARG A 13 -13.00 1.70 0.42
C ARG A 13 -12.35 0.33 0.60
N LEU A 14 -11.07 0.19 0.21
CA LEU A 14 -10.34 -1.07 0.33
C LEU A 14 -10.31 -1.57 1.80
N LEU A 15 -10.02 -0.68 2.75
CA LEU A 15 -10.01 -1.02 4.17
C LEU A 15 -11.40 -1.45 4.68
N ALA A 16 -12.48 -0.80 4.22
CA ALA A 16 -13.85 -1.18 4.55
C ALA A 16 -14.26 -2.54 3.98
N ASP A 17 -13.86 -2.83 2.75
CA ASP A 17 -14.24 -4.04 2.05
C ASP A 17 -13.45 -5.26 2.54
N PHE A 18 -12.16 -5.09 2.85
CA PHE A 18 -11.23 -6.21 3.07
C PHE A 18 -10.93 -6.50 4.53
N THR A 19 -10.99 -5.46 5.36
CA THR A 19 -10.75 -5.54 6.80
C THR A 19 -11.88 -4.79 7.52
N PRO A 20 -13.12 -5.31 7.52
CA PRO A 20 -14.29 -4.54 8.00
C PRO A 20 -14.15 -4.05 9.44
N GLU A 21 -13.43 -4.77 10.30
CA GLU A 21 -13.11 -4.31 11.66
C GLU A 21 -12.22 -3.06 11.67
N GLU A 22 -11.24 -2.99 10.77
CA GLU A 22 -10.37 -1.82 10.61
C GLU A 22 -11.06 -0.70 9.85
N GLY A 23 -11.79 -1.03 8.78
CA GLY A 23 -12.56 -0.09 7.99
C GLY A 23 -13.81 0.46 8.66
N ASN A 24 -14.25 -0.10 9.79
CA ASN A 24 -15.29 0.48 10.65
C ASN A 24 -14.75 1.42 11.72
N LYS A 25 -13.41 1.56 11.84
CA LYS A 25 -12.83 2.54 12.76
C LYS A 25 -13.24 3.94 12.34
N THR A 26 -13.66 4.74 13.31
CA THR A 26 -13.93 6.17 13.14
C THR A 26 -12.65 6.99 13.08
N GLU A 27 -11.56 6.42 13.59
CA GLU A 27 -10.25 7.05 13.67
C GLU A 27 -9.13 6.06 13.30
N ILE A 28 -8.07 6.57 12.69
CA ILE A 28 -6.84 5.83 12.41
C ILE A 28 -5.71 6.52 13.17
N CYS A 29 -5.05 5.80 14.07
CA CYS A 29 -4.00 6.34 14.93
C CYS A 29 -4.39 7.63 15.68
N GLY A 30 -5.67 7.78 16.05
CA GLY A 30 -6.20 8.96 16.75
C GLY A 30 -6.54 10.15 15.84
N PHE A 31 -6.49 9.99 14.52
CA PHE A 31 -6.96 10.98 13.55
C PHE A 31 -8.33 10.61 13.01
N SER A 32 -9.21 11.60 12.90
CA SER A 32 -10.49 11.45 12.21
C SER A 32 -10.27 11.15 10.73
N ARG A 33 -11.29 10.59 10.06
CA ARG A 33 -11.18 10.21 8.63
C ARG A 33 -10.84 11.38 7.71
N ASP A 34 -11.30 12.58 8.06
CA ASP A 34 -11.10 13.78 7.25
C ASP A 34 -9.73 14.44 7.51
N GLU A 35 -9.01 14.00 8.54
CA GLU A 35 -7.75 14.60 9.01
C GLU A 35 -6.57 13.63 9.00
N VAL A 36 -6.80 12.35 8.68
CA VAL A 36 -5.75 11.33 8.72
C VAL A 36 -4.64 11.63 7.71
N PRO A 37 -3.38 11.75 8.16
CA PRO A 37 -2.25 11.88 7.26
C PRO A 37 -2.12 10.70 6.30
N LEU A 38 -1.78 10.99 5.04
CA LEU A 38 -1.68 9.98 3.99
C LEU A 38 -0.68 8.86 4.31
N TYR A 39 0.44 9.17 4.99
CA TYR A 39 1.42 8.15 5.36
C TYR A 39 0.85 7.14 6.37
N LEU A 40 0.03 7.57 7.33
CA LEU A 40 -0.64 6.65 8.27
C LEU A 40 -1.65 5.78 7.54
N MET A 41 -2.36 6.36 6.58
CA MET A 41 -3.30 5.62 5.74
C MET A 41 -2.60 4.52 4.92
N MET A 42 -1.41 4.81 4.38
CA MET A 42 -0.62 3.80 3.67
C MET A 42 -0.12 2.70 4.60
N SER A 43 0.30 3.04 5.82
CA SER A 43 0.68 2.03 6.81
C SER A 43 -0.48 1.13 7.23
N GLU A 44 -1.71 1.65 7.35
CA GLU A 44 -2.89 0.80 7.58
C GLU A 44 -3.16 -0.11 6.37
N LEU A 45 -3.08 0.42 5.15
CA LEU A 45 -3.27 -0.39 3.95
C LEU A 45 -2.19 -1.48 3.81
N ALA A 46 -0.93 -1.19 4.19
CA ALA A 46 0.13 -2.19 4.21
C ALA A 46 -0.19 -3.35 5.17
N ARG A 47 -0.72 -3.06 6.36
CA ARG A 47 -1.17 -4.10 7.29
C ARG A 47 -2.35 -4.89 6.73
N CYS A 48 -3.29 -4.22 6.07
CA CYS A 48 -4.39 -4.89 5.36
C CYS A 48 -3.85 -5.87 4.31
N VAL A 49 -2.85 -5.49 3.50
CA VAL A 49 -2.18 -6.38 2.54
C VAL A 49 -1.57 -7.60 3.23
N VAL A 50 -0.89 -7.42 4.37
CA VAL A 50 -0.31 -8.54 5.12
C VAL A 50 -1.40 -9.48 5.63
N THR A 51 -2.49 -8.96 6.20
CA THR A 51 -3.64 -9.77 6.63
C THR A 51 -4.21 -10.58 5.46
N LEU A 52 -4.36 -9.95 4.28
CA LEU A 52 -4.85 -10.64 3.09
C LEU A 52 -3.91 -11.75 2.59
N LEU A 53 -2.58 -11.57 2.74
CA LEU A 53 -1.61 -12.63 2.47
C LEU A 53 -1.74 -13.79 3.47
N GLU A 54 -1.89 -13.48 4.76
CA GLU A 54 -2.03 -14.50 5.82
C GLU A 54 -3.30 -15.36 5.62
N ASP A 55 -4.35 -14.76 5.06
CA ASP A 55 -5.64 -15.40 4.80
C ASP A 55 -5.79 -15.97 3.36
N ASP A 56 -4.74 -15.94 2.53
CA ASP A 56 -4.75 -16.37 1.12
C ASP A 56 -5.89 -15.73 0.28
N ARG A 57 -6.18 -14.45 0.53
CA ARG A 57 -7.27 -13.68 -0.11
C ARG A 57 -6.86 -13.12 -1.48
N ILE A 58 -6.65 -14.03 -2.42
CA ILE A 58 -6.07 -13.74 -3.75
C ILE A 58 -6.83 -12.66 -4.54
N PRO A 59 -8.18 -12.70 -4.69
CA PRO A 59 -8.89 -11.67 -5.45
C PRO A 59 -8.69 -10.26 -4.89
N GLU A 60 -8.68 -10.12 -3.57
CA GLU A 60 -8.48 -8.86 -2.87
C GLU A 60 -7.04 -8.34 -3.02
N LEU A 61 -6.05 -9.24 -2.93
CA LEU A 61 -4.64 -8.91 -3.20
C LEU A 61 -4.45 -8.38 -4.63
N GLN A 62 -5.11 -9.00 -5.61
CA GLN A 62 -5.08 -8.53 -7.00
C GLN A 62 -5.74 -7.15 -7.17
N GLU A 63 -6.80 -6.85 -6.43
CA GLU A 63 -7.43 -5.52 -6.44
C GLU A 63 -6.50 -4.45 -5.84
N VAL A 64 -5.85 -4.75 -4.71
CA VAL A 64 -4.88 -3.82 -4.12
C VAL A 64 -3.72 -3.59 -5.07
N ALA A 65 -3.15 -4.64 -5.66
CA ALA A 65 -2.04 -4.53 -6.60
C ALA A 65 -2.41 -3.72 -7.87
N ALA A 66 -3.62 -3.92 -8.40
CA ALA A 66 -4.12 -3.12 -9.53
C ALA A 66 -4.33 -1.65 -9.15
N THR A 67 -4.77 -1.38 -7.93
CA THR A 67 -4.93 -0.02 -7.42
C THR A 67 -3.57 0.67 -7.25
N LEU A 68 -2.59 -0.03 -6.67
CA LEU A 68 -1.22 0.44 -6.52
C LEU A 68 -0.59 0.79 -7.88
N GLU A 69 -0.74 -0.08 -8.89
CA GLU A 69 -0.28 0.21 -10.25
C GLU A 69 -0.85 1.53 -10.78
N ARG A 70 -2.16 1.74 -10.62
CA ARG A 70 -2.81 2.97 -11.08
C ARG A 70 -2.33 4.21 -10.33
N TRP A 71 -2.08 4.12 -9.03
CA TRP A 71 -1.51 5.25 -8.28
C TRP A 71 -0.11 5.62 -8.77
N ILE A 72 0.71 4.62 -9.08
CA ILE A 72 2.07 4.84 -9.59
C ILE A 72 2.05 5.42 -11.02
N VAL A 73 1.16 4.93 -11.89
CA VAL A 73 1.11 5.36 -13.30
C VAL A 73 0.37 6.68 -13.49
N ASP A 74 -0.81 6.82 -12.89
CA ASP A 74 -1.74 7.92 -13.15
C ASP A 74 -1.81 8.98 -12.04
N GLY A 75 -1.13 8.74 -10.91
CA GLY A 75 -1.10 9.66 -9.76
C GLY A 75 -0.39 10.99 -10.05
N ASP A 76 -0.68 12.00 -9.25
CA ASP A 76 0.21 13.17 -9.13
C ASP A 76 1.50 12.81 -8.38
N GLU A 77 2.36 13.80 -8.13
CA GLU A 77 3.63 13.57 -7.45
C GLU A 77 3.45 13.02 -6.02
N ASP A 78 2.49 13.55 -5.27
CA ASP A 78 2.23 13.16 -3.89
C ASP A 78 1.64 11.74 -3.82
N VAL A 79 0.71 11.40 -4.72
CA VAL A 79 0.12 10.05 -4.84
C VAL A 79 1.18 9.03 -5.21
N ARG A 80 2.02 9.30 -6.22
CA ARG A 80 3.11 8.39 -6.60
C ARG A 80 4.07 8.18 -5.43
N LYS A 81 4.46 9.25 -4.74
CA LYS A 81 5.36 9.18 -3.60
C LYS A 81 4.76 8.38 -2.46
N ALA A 82 3.48 8.58 -2.14
CA ALA A 82 2.79 7.83 -1.10
C ALA A 82 2.63 6.34 -1.46
N ALA A 83 2.38 6.02 -2.73
CA ALA A 83 2.32 4.64 -3.19
C ALA A 83 3.68 3.92 -3.08
N ILE A 84 4.78 4.61 -3.41
CA ILE A 84 6.13 4.02 -3.40
C ILE A 84 6.72 4.00 -1.98
N VAL A 85 6.86 5.16 -1.35
CA VAL A 85 7.53 5.33 -0.05
C VAL A 85 6.59 5.01 1.11
N GLY A 86 5.28 5.14 0.92
CA GLY A 86 4.29 4.78 1.94
C GLY A 86 3.90 3.32 1.86
N LEU A 87 3.35 2.86 0.73
CA LEU A 87 2.79 1.50 0.65
C LEU A 87 3.83 0.42 0.29
N ILE A 88 4.57 0.58 -0.81
CA ILE A 88 5.56 -0.44 -1.23
C ILE A 88 6.59 -0.67 -0.13
N GLU A 89 7.17 0.40 0.40
CA GLU A 89 8.17 0.32 1.47
C GLU A 89 7.62 -0.35 2.74
N ASP A 90 6.41 0.01 3.17
CA ASP A 90 5.81 -0.61 4.36
C ASP A 90 5.52 -2.09 4.13
N VAL A 91 5.02 -2.49 2.95
CA VAL A 91 4.81 -3.92 2.64
C VAL A 91 6.14 -4.67 2.51
N GLN A 92 7.24 -4.01 2.16
CA GLN A 92 8.58 -4.62 2.19
C GLN A 92 9.14 -4.80 3.60
N ASN A 93 8.57 -4.13 4.61
CA ASN A 93 9.03 -4.24 5.98
C ASN A 93 8.73 -5.63 6.56
N ALA A 94 9.75 -6.48 6.61
CA ALA A 94 9.65 -7.85 7.13
C ALA A 94 9.11 -7.92 8.57
N ASN A 95 9.16 -6.84 9.37
CA ASN A 95 8.57 -6.83 10.72
C ASN A 95 7.02 -6.84 10.72
N LEU A 96 6.37 -6.50 9.60
CA LEU A 96 4.92 -6.64 9.47
C LEU A 96 4.50 -8.11 9.27
N HIS A 97 5.39 -8.94 8.75
CA HIS A 97 5.09 -10.31 8.37
C HIS A 97 5.38 -11.31 9.50
N ARG A 98 4.35 -12.00 10.00
CA ARG A 98 4.53 -13.03 11.03
C ARG A 98 4.67 -14.43 10.45
N THR A 99 3.80 -14.77 9.50
CA THR A 99 3.74 -16.08 8.84
C THR A 99 3.97 -15.99 7.33
N THR A 100 4.07 -14.77 6.80
CA THR A 100 4.22 -14.46 5.38
C THR A 100 5.61 -13.86 5.08
N SER A 101 5.86 -13.49 3.82
CA SER A 101 7.03 -12.70 3.43
C SER A 101 6.64 -11.62 2.41
N PRO A 102 7.39 -10.51 2.33
CA PRO A 102 7.12 -9.45 1.35
C PRO A 102 7.03 -9.95 -0.09
N GLU A 103 7.90 -10.90 -0.47
CA GLU A 103 7.99 -11.44 -1.83
C GLU A 103 6.69 -12.13 -2.26
N GLN A 104 5.86 -12.60 -1.33
CA GLN A 104 4.56 -13.17 -1.68
C GLN A 104 3.66 -12.11 -2.32
N PHE A 105 3.69 -10.85 -1.85
CA PHE A 105 2.92 -9.78 -2.47
C PHE A 105 3.45 -9.39 -3.86
N ALA A 106 4.79 -9.46 -4.05
CA ALA A 106 5.43 -9.09 -5.31
C ALA A 106 4.87 -9.88 -6.53
N HIS A 107 4.36 -11.09 -6.31
CA HIS A 107 3.75 -11.93 -7.35
C HIS A 107 2.45 -11.36 -7.94
N PHE A 108 1.78 -10.44 -7.23
CA PHE A 108 0.55 -9.79 -7.70
C PHE A 108 0.82 -8.45 -8.40
N LEU A 109 2.03 -7.92 -8.29
CA LEU A 109 2.37 -6.61 -8.82
C LEU A 109 2.35 -6.61 -10.35
N TYR A 110 1.94 -5.46 -10.88
CA TYR A 110 1.92 -5.17 -12.30
C TYR A 110 3.29 -4.57 -12.73
N PRO A 111 3.57 -4.40 -14.03
CA PRO A 111 4.92 -4.08 -14.49
C PRO A 111 5.55 -2.83 -13.85
N THR A 112 4.79 -1.74 -13.67
CA THR A 112 5.35 -0.49 -13.13
C THR A 112 5.57 -0.60 -11.62
N SER A 113 4.58 -1.10 -10.89
CA SER A 113 4.66 -1.35 -9.45
C SER A 113 5.75 -2.36 -9.09
N LEU A 114 5.95 -3.41 -9.90
CA LEU A 114 7.06 -4.36 -9.74
C LEU A 114 8.42 -3.69 -9.97
N THR A 115 8.52 -2.80 -10.97
CA THR A 115 9.75 -2.02 -11.19
C THR A 115 10.10 -1.15 -9.98
N TRP A 116 9.10 -0.49 -9.39
CA TRP A 116 9.30 0.32 -8.18
C TRP A 116 9.61 -0.52 -6.95
N TRP A 117 8.98 -1.69 -6.81
CA TRP A 117 9.31 -2.67 -5.78
C TRP A 117 10.80 -3.01 -5.79
N ASP A 118 11.36 -3.34 -6.96
CA ASP A 118 12.78 -3.65 -7.11
C ASP A 118 13.67 -2.42 -6.84
N LYS A 119 13.24 -1.22 -7.24
CA LYS A 119 13.97 0.02 -6.94
C LYS A 119 14.06 0.31 -5.45
N VAL A 120 12.96 0.14 -4.69
CA VAL A 120 12.97 0.35 -3.23
C VAL A 120 13.90 -0.67 -2.54
N ASN A 121 13.90 -1.93 -2.99
CA ASN A 121 14.86 -2.92 -2.51
C ASN A 121 16.32 -2.48 -2.77
N LYS A 122 16.64 -2.00 -3.98
CA LYS A 122 17.99 -1.50 -4.31
C LYS A 122 18.36 -0.25 -3.53
N PHE A 123 17.41 0.64 -3.27
CA PHE A 123 17.63 1.82 -2.44
C PHE A 123 18.11 1.41 -1.04
N TRP A 124 17.40 0.49 -0.39
CA TRP A 124 17.76 0.04 0.96
C TRP A 124 18.99 -0.88 1.01
N ALA A 125 19.21 -1.71 -0.02
CA ALA A 125 20.35 -2.63 -0.07
C ALA A 125 21.66 -1.97 -0.50
N GLU A 126 21.61 -1.03 -1.44
CA GLU A 126 22.79 -0.51 -2.15
C GLU A 126 22.91 1.02 -2.07
N GLY A 127 21.91 1.73 -1.52
CA GLY A 127 21.89 3.19 -1.49
C GLY A 127 21.62 3.83 -2.85
N GLN A 128 21.08 3.08 -3.82
CA GLN A 128 20.70 3.61 -5.13
C GLN A 128 19.52 4.57 -4.99
N LEU A 129 19.64 5.80 -5.49
CA LEU A 129 18.55 6.79 -5.42
C LEU A 129 17.29 6.34 -6.17
N LEU A 130 16.13 6.75 -5.67
CA LEU A 130 14.84 6.58 -6.34
C LEU A 130 14.68 7.68 -7.39
N ASP A 131 15.19 7.44 -8.60
CA ASP A 131 15.12 8.33 -9.76
C ASP A 131 14.12 7.89 -10.84
#